data_AF-A0A379F621-F1
#
_entry.id   AF-A0A379F621-F1
#
_cell.length_a   1.000
_cell.length_b   1.000
_cell.length_c   1.000
_cell.angle_alpha   90.00
_cell.angle_beta   90.00
_cell.angle_gamma   90.00
#
_symmetry.space_group_name_H-M   'P 1'
#
loop_
_entity.id
_entity.type
_entity.pdbx_description
1 polymer ?
#
loop_
_entity_poly.entity_id
_entity_poly.type
_entity_poly.pdbx_seq_one_letter_code
_entity_poly.pdbx_strand_id
1 'polypeptide(L)'
;MGDEFIPLINKGGGAGIEVTAYTQTLPDIEARVGSVAKAAQVVGNFNSVVMLRVRHTETAELLTKQLPEVEIYTKMLISGVTDISNADMGGILLRIHRIGSAPLEHL
;
A
#
# COMPACT_ATOMS: atom_id res chain seq x y z
N MET A 1 -17.30 -21.13 3.04
CA MET A 1 -17.42 -20.61 1.67
C MET A 1 -17.49 -21.82 0.77
N GLY A 2 -18.47 -21.88 -0.11
CA GLY A 2 -18.62 -22.98 -1.08
C GLY A 2 -17.89 -22.67 -2.38
N ASP A 3 -17.83 -23.66 -3.27
CA ASP A 3 -17.21 -23.52 -4.60
C ASP A 3 -17.90 -22.47 -5.48
N GLU A 4 -19.17 -22.15 -5.18
CA GLU A 4 -19.96 -21.15 -5.89
C GLU A 4 -19.61 -19.71 -5.50
N PHE A 5 -18.81 -19.50 -4.44
CA PHE A 5 -18.54 -18.17 -3.93
C PHE A 5 -17.80 -17.30 -4.96
N ILE A 6 -16.71 -17.80 -5.56
CA ILE A 6 -15.93 -17.05 -6.58
C ILE A 6 -16.77 -16.68 -7.82
N PRO A 7 -17.55 -17.61 -8.41
CA PRO A 7 -18.49 -17.27 -9.47
C PRO A 7 -19.50 -16.19 -9.08
N LEU A 8 -19.98 -16.20 -7.83
CA LEU A 8 -20.96 -15.23 -7.33
C LEU A 8 -20.38 -13.82 -7.27
N ILE A 9 -19.20 -13.61 -6.65
CA ILE A 9 -18.56 -12.29 -6.60
C ILE A 9 -18.15 -11.80 -8.00
N ASN A 10 -17.75 -12.70 -8.92
CA ASN A 10 -17.40 -12.33 -10.30
C ASN A 10 -18.60 -11.89 -11.15
N LYS A 11 -19.80 -12.43 -10.90
CA LYS A 11 -21.01 -12.19 -11.75
C LYS A 11 -22.07 -11.32 -11.08
N GLY A 12 -21.98 -11.13 -9.76
CA GLY A 12 -22.93 -10.36 -8.99
C GLY A 12 -22.96 -8.88 -9.37
N GLY A 13 -21.81 -8.29 -9.73
CA GLY A 13 -21.72 -6.89 -10.14
C GLY A 13 -22.57 -6.55 -11.38
N GLY A 14 -22.63 -7.48 -12.35
CA GLY A 14 -23.50 -7.31 -13.53
C GLY A 14 -24.99 -7.47 -13.25
N ALA A 15 -25.35 -8.06 -12.09
CA ALA A 15 -26.71 -8.30 -11.65
C ALA A 15 -27.18 -7.30 -10.58
N GLY A 16 -26.38 -6.26 -10.27
CA GLY A 16 -26.69 -5.29 -9.22
C GLY A 16 -26.56 -5.83 -7.79
N ILE A 17 -25.86 -6.95 -7.60
CA ILE A 17 -25.60 -7.54 -6.28
C ILE A 17 -24.39 -6.86 -5.66
N GLU A 18 -24.56 -6.35 -4.46
CA GLU A 18 -23.47 -5.85 -3.61
C GLU A 18 -23.10 -6.91 -2.58
N VAL A 19 -21.81 -7.24 -2.48
CA VAL A 19 -21.30 -8.24 -1.55
C VAL A 19 -20.40 -7.56 -0.54
N THR A 20 -20.79 -7.65 0.73
CA THR A 20 -19.94 -7.28 1.87
C THR A 20 -19.55 -8.55 2.61
N ALA A 21 -18.26 -8.87 2.64
CA ALA A 21 -17.74 -10.05 3.32
C ALA A 21 -16.87 -9.65 4.51
N TYR A 22 -16.95 -10.44 5.58
CA TYR A 22 -16.17 -10.25 6.80
C TYR A 22 -15.27 -11.46 7.05
N THR A 23 -13.99 -11.22 7.31
CA THR A 23 -12.99 -12.24 7.66
C THR A 23 -12.03 -11.70 8.70
N GLN A 24 -11.41 -12.59 9.48
CA GLN A 24 -10.44 -12.19 10.51
C GLN A 24 -9.02 -12.18 9.95
N THR A 25 -8.67 -13.18 9.15
CA THR A 25 -7.33 -13.33 8.59
C THR A 25 -7.37 -13.84 7.15
N LEU A 26 -6.24 -13.70 6.44
CA LEU A 26 -6.06 -14.27 5.10
C LEU A 26 -6.08 -15.83 5.11
N PRO A 27 -5.43 -16.51 6.07
CA PRO A 27 -5.53 -17.97 6.21
C PRO A 27 -6.96 -18.49 6.40
N ASP A 28 -7.88 -17.73 7.02
CA ASP A 28 -9.28 -18.14 7.14
C ASP A 28 -9.96 -18.25 5.77
N ILE A 29 -9.62 -17.34 4.84
CA ILE A 29 -10.12 -17.38 3.47
C ILE A 29 -9.49 -18.59 2.75
N GLU A 30 -8.18 -18.76 2.88
CA GLU A 30 -7.47 -19.88 2.26
C GLU A 30 -8.01 -21.23 2.71
N ALA A 31 -8.17 -21.45 4.01
CA ALA A 31 -8.71 -22.70 4.56
C ALA A 31 -10.12 -22.99 4.05
N ARG A 32 -10.92 -21.95 3.78
CA ARG A 32 -12.29 -22.08 3.28
C ARG A 32 -12.36 -22.33 1.78
N VAL A 33 -11.38 -21.87 1.02
CA VAL A 33 -11.36 -21.97 -0.45
C VAL A 33 -10.40 -23.07 -0.94
N GLY A 34 -9.54 -23.58 -0.06
CA GLY A 34 -8.63 -24.70 -0.28
C GLY A 34 -7.39 -24.38 -1.13
N SER A 35 -7.09 -23.09 -1.36
CA SER A 35 -5.95 -22.68 -2.19
C SER A 35 -5.57 -21.23 -1.95
N VAL A 36 -4.27 -20.98 -1.76
CA VAL A 36 -3.67 -19.63 -1.70
C VAL A 36 -4.07 -18.80 -2.93
N ALA A 37 -3.98 -19.39 -4.12
CA ALA A 37 -4.27 -18.70 -5.38
C ALA A 37 -5.74 -18.27 -5.47
N LYS A 38 -6.66 -19.14 -5.04
CA LYS A 38 -8.09 -18.81 -5.02
C LYS A 38 -8.42 -17.81 -3.91
N ALA A 39 -7.74 -17.86 -2.76
CA ALA A 39 -7.90 -16.87 -1.70
C ALA A 39 -7.45 -15.47 -2.17
N ALA A 40 -6.31 -15.38 -2.86
CA ALA A 40 -5.85 -14.15 -3.48
C ALA A 40 -6.86 -13.63 -4.52
N GLN A 41 -7.45 -14.51 -5.32
CA GLN A 41 -8.53 -14.15 -6.26
C GLN A 41 -9.76 -13.60 -5.53
N VAL A 42 -10.19 -14.23 -4.45
CA VAL A 42 -11.31 -13.76 -3.64
C VAL A 42 -11.04 -12.35 -3.13
N VAL A 43 -9.87 -12.11 -2.52
CA VAL A 43 -9.51 -10.79 -1.99
C VAL A 43 -9.43 -9.74 -3.10
N GLY A 44 -8.80 -10.09 -4.24
CA GLY A 44 -8.64 -9.17 -5.37
C GLY A 44 -9.93 -8.76 -6.07
N ASN A 45 -11.01 -9.53 -5.91
CA ASN A 45 -12.32 -9.21 -6.48
C ASN A 45 -13.10 -8.16 -5.69
N PHE A 46 -12.69 -7.87 -4.44
CA PHE A 46 -13.30 -6.79 -3.68
C PHE A 46 -12.67 -5.46 -4.08
N ASN A 47 -13.48 -4.59 -4.69
CA ASN A 47 -13.06 -3.23 -5.06
C ASN A 47 -12.71 -2.37 -3.84
N SER A 48 -13.18 -2.73 -2.65
CA SER A 48 -12.98 -1.97 -1.42
C SER A 48 -12.65 -2.90 -0.28
N VAL A 49 -11.60 -2.55 0.46
CA VAL A 49 -11.14 -3.27 1.64
C VAL A 49 -11.11 -2.30 2.81
N VAL A 50 -11.81 -2.66 3.89
CA VAL A 50 -11.79 -1.91 5.15
C VAL A 50 -11.10 -2.80 6.19
N MET A 51 -9.96 -2.35 6.70
CA MET A 51 -9.21 -3.07 7.74
C MET A 51 -9.53 -2.47 9.11
N LEU A 52 -10.02 -3.33 10.01
CA LEU A 52 -10.06 -3.05 11.45
C LEU A 52 -8.73 -3.48 12.10
N ARG A 53 -8.64 -3.53 13.42
CA ARG A 53 -7.42 -3.98 14.10
C ARG A 53 -7.04 -5.42 13.71
N VAL A 54 -5.94 -5.56 12.97
CA VAL A 54 -5.35 -6.84 12.56
C VAL A 54 -4.20 -7.24 13.50
N ARG A 55 -4.07 -8.54 13.80
CA ARG A 55 -2.93 -9.10 14.56
C ARG A 55 -1.94 -9.88 13.71
N HIS A 56 -2.36 -10.34 12.53
CA HIS A 56 -1.58 -11.18 11.64
C HIS A 56 -0.85 -10.33 10.59
N THR A 57 0.48 -10.40 10.55
CA THR A 57 1.31 -9.53 9.69
C THR A 57 0.95 -9.64 8.22
N GLU A 58 0.87 -10.86 7.67
CA GLU A 58 0.53 -11.07 6.25
C GLU A 58 -0.83 -10.49 5.88
N THR A 59 -1.79 -10.53 6.81
CA THR A 59 -3.12 -9.94 6.59
C THR A 59 -3.06 -8.41 6.62
N ALA A 60 -2.21 -7.81 7.46
CA ALA A 60 -2.00 -6.36 7.45
C ALA A 60 -1.34 -5.90 6.14
N GLU A 61 -0.42 -6.71 5.61
CA GLU A 61 0.25 -6.45 4.33
C GLU A 61 -0.68 -6.39 3.13
N LEU A 62 -1.88 -7.00 3.22
CA LEU A 62 -2.90 -6.87 2.18
C LEU A 62 -3.26 -5.41 1.91
N LEU A 63 -3.33 -4.57 2.96
CA LEU A 63 -3.63 -3.15 2.81
C LEU A 63 -2.35 -2.33 2.70
N THR A 64 -1.35 -2.56 3.56
CA THR A 64 -0.19 -1.66 3.66
C THR A 64 0.69 -1.68 2.42
N LYS A 65 0.77 -2.79 1.68
CA LYS A 65 1.50 -2.86 0.41
C LYS A 65 0.84 -2.08 -0.73
N GLN A 66 -0.45 -1.74 -0.58
CA GLN A 66 -1.18 -0.93 -1.57
C GLN A 66 -1.02 0.58 -1.31
N LEU A 67 -0.57 0.95 -0.11
CA LEU A 67 -0.37 2.35 0.26
C LEU A 67 0.96 2.84 -0.33
N PRO A 68 0.99 4.02 -0.97
CA PRO A 68 2.25 4.59 -1.42
C PRO A 68 3.14 4.92 -0.23
N GLU A 69 4.44 4.67 -0.37
CA GLU A 69 5.41 5.18 0.58
C GLU A 69 5.46 6.70 0.53
N VAL A 70 5.48 7.34 1.69
CA VAL A 70 5.57 8.80 1.82
C VAL A 70 6.85 9.16 2.55
N GLU A 71 7.61 10.08 1.98
CA GLU A 71 8.83 10.57 2.63
C GLU A 71 8.46 11.41 3.86
N ILE A 72 8.96 10.99 5.03
CA ILE A 72 8.91 11.79 6.25
C ILE A 72 10.24 12.54 6.38
N TYR A 73 10.18 13.88 6.44
CA TYR A 73 11.31 14.81 6.59
C TYR A 73 12.69 14.17 6.79
N THR A 74 13.43 13.95 5.70
CA THR A 74 14.78 13.39 5.76
C THR A 74 15.79 14.49 6.11
N LYS A 75 16.35 14.45 7.34
CA LYS A 75 17.48 15.31 7.72
C LYS A 75 18.77 14.75 7.12
N MET A 76 19.11 15.16 5.90
CA MET A 76 20.47 14.97 5.39
C MET A 76 21.38 16.07 5.95
N LEU A 77 22.44 15.66 6.69
CA LEU A 77 23.53 16.54 7.08
C LEU A 77 24.37 16.87 5.84
N ILE A 78 24.12 18.03 5.23
CA ILE A 78 24.99 18.56 4.17
C ILE A 78 26.07 19.41 4.87
N SER A 79 27.30 18.88 4.91
CA SER A 79 28.50 19.65 5.26
C SER A 79 28.92 20.47 4.05
N GLY A 80 28.46 21.71 3.94
CA GLY A 80 29.01 22.70 3.02
C GLY A 80 29.84 23.73 3.80
N VAL A 81 31.15 23.78 3.56
CA VAL A 81 31.98 24.89 4.05
C VAL A 81 31.65 26.10 3.18
N THR A 82 31.00 27.11 3.75
CA THR A 82 30.93 28.45 3.17
C THR A 82 31.91 29.30 3.96
N ASP A 83 32.91 29.89 3.30
CA ASP A 83 33.78 30.88 3.94
C ASP A 83 32.95 32.14 4.26
N ILE A 84 32.34 32.14 5.44
CA ILE A 84 31.64 33.29 6.01
C ILE A 84 32.60 33.88 7.04
N SER A 85 33.12 35.09 6.79
CA SER A 85 34.03 35.81 7.70
C SER A 85 33.33 36.39 8.94
N ASN A 86 32.26 35.76 9.41
CA ASN A 86 31.58 36.13 10.65
C ASN A 86 31.18 34.87 11.41
N ALA A 87 31.79 34.68 12.58
CA ALA A 87 31.82 33.41 13.32
C ALA A 87 30.50 33.00 14.00
N ASP A 88 29.38 33.64 13.69
CA ASP A 88 28.11 33.46 14.41
C ASP A 88 26.95 32.95 13.53
N MET A 89 27.24 32.51 12.30
CA MET A 89 26.24 31.99 11.36
C MET A 89 26.74 30.71 10.67
N GLY A 90 26.81 29.61 11.43
CA GLY A 90 26.96 28.26 10.88
C GLY A 90 25.66 27.83 10.18
N GLY A 91 25.42 28.32 8.97
CA GLY A 91 24.20 28.06 8.21
C GLY A 91 24.14 26.63 7.65
N ILE A 92 23.19 25.84 8.13
CA ILE A 92 22.80 24.57 7.48
C ILE A 92 22.01 24.92 6.22
N LEU A 93 22.61 24.75 5.04
CA LEU A 93 21.94 24.94 3.76
C LEU A 93 21.01 23.75 3.47
N LEU A 94 19.71 23.91 3.76
CA LEU A 94 18.67 22.98 3.32
C LEU A 94 18.40 23.17 1.83
N ARG A 95 18.92 22.27 0.98
CA ARG A 95 18.50 22.18 -0.42
C ARG A 95 17.49 21.03 -0.57
N ILE A 96 16.25 21.36 -0.86
CA ILE A 96 15.21 20.39 -1.26
C ILE A 96 15.61 19.83 -2.64
N HIS A 97 16.16 18.62 -2.70
CA HIS A 97 16.27 17.87 -3.95
C HIS A 97 15.00 17.05 -4.13
N ARG A 98 14.18 17.42 -5.12
CA ARG A 98 13.09 16.60 -5.61
C ARG A 98 13.71 15.43 -6.40
N ILE A 99 13.81 14.24 -5.79
CA ILE A 99 14.14 13.01 -6.51
C ILE A 99 12.85 12.24 -6.75
N GLY A 100 12.31 12.41 -7.95
CA GLY A 100 11.18 11.70 -8.49
C GLY A 100 11.23 11.86 -10.00
N SER A 101 11.95 10.94 -10.65
CA SER A 101 12.03 10.78 -12.10
C SER A 101 10.68 10.37 -12.65
N ALA A 102 10.11 11.15 -13.58
CA ALA A 102 9.32 10.61 -14.67
C ALA A 102 10.23 10.56 -15.91
N PRO A 103 10.32 9.44 -16.64
CA PRO A 103 10.92 9.48 -17.96
C PRO A 103 9.95 10.22 -18.88
N LEU A 104 10.35 11.38 -19.40
CA LEU A 104 9.73 12.00 -20.56
C LEU A 104 10.47 11.45 -21.79
N GLU A 105 10.04 10.29 -22.27
CA GLU A 105 10.23 9.96 -23.69
C GLU A 105 9.13 10.67 -24.50
N HIS A 106 9.55 11.18 -25.67
CA HIS A 106 8.82 11.97 -26.66
C HIS A 106 8.72 13.48 -26.40
N LEU A 107 9.72 14.21 -26.93
CA LEU A 107 9.55 15.22 -27.99
C LEU A 107 10.85 15.34 -28.82
#